data_AF-A0A0K9FA84-F1
#
_entry.id   AF-A0A0K9FA84-F1
#
_cell.length_a   1.000
_cell.length_b   1.000
_cell.length_c   1.000
_cell.angle_alpha   90.00
_cell.angle_beta   90.00
_cell.angle_gamma   90.00
#
_symmetry.space_group_name_H-M   'P 1'
#
loop_
_entity.id
_entity.type
_entity.pdbx_description
1 polymer ?
#
loop_
_entity_poly.entity_id
_entity_poly.type
_entity_poly.pdbx_seq_one_letter_code
_entity_poly.pdbx_strand_id
1 'polypeptide(L)'
;MKHSQLFIDSLIHPKKLAAYRLLPIGKVIQYTFLLITVVTVFSFGRFTAGLSVDTLDMNSLNGITEYIEGVKWVLYPVTFIMLFVFTTMLIFAQIALYALAGLLILNVMKRRGEYRHIWRTTTFAMTWAILISMLSDYLPINSTIISVFSLFLTVTLLIVALTKYPKQPITK
;
A
#
# COMPACT_ATOMS: atom_id res chain seq x y z
N MET A 1 -11.22 -18.83 -1.09
CA MET A 1 -10.12 -18.18 -1.84
C MET A 1 -8.93 -18.09 -0.92
N LYS A 2 -7.80 -18.65 -1.35
CA LYS A 2 -6.53 -18.57 -0.60
C LYS A 2 -5.95 -17.16 -0.76
N HIS A 3 -5.21 -16.67 0.25
CA HIS A 3 -4.60 -15.33 0.20
C HIS A 3 -3.65 -15.15 -0.99
N SER A 4 -2.96 -16.23 -1.41
CA SER A 4 -2.11 -16.24 -2.61
C SER A 4 -2.89 -15.99 -3.90
N GLN A 5 -4.10 -16.53 -4.03
CA GLN A 5 -4.96 -16.31 -5.20
C GLN A 5 -5.42 -14.85 -5.29
N LEU A 6 -5.75 -14.23 -4.14
CA LEU A 6 -6.12 -12.82 -4.09
C LEU A 6 -4.97 -11.90 -4.52
N PHE A 7 -3.75 -12.22 -4.08
CA PHE A 7 -2.56 -11.48 -4.50
C PHE A 7 -2.34 -11.60 -6.02
N ILE A 8 -2.31 -12.82 -6.55
CA ILE A 8 -2.10 -13.08 -7.98
C ILE A 8 -3.18 -12.41 -8.84
N ASP A 9 -4.45 -12.54 -8.48
CA ASP A 9 -5.53 -11.92 -9.24
C ASP A 9 -5.52 -10.38 -9.14
N SER A 10 -5.11 -9.81 -7.99
CA SER A 10 -4.94 -8.36 -7.82
C SER A 10 -3.85 -7.79 -8.74
N LEU A 11 -2.87 -8.61 -9.12
CA LEU A 11 -1.74 -8.24 -9.97
C LEU A 11 -2.06 -8.40 -11.45
N ILE A 12 -2.66 -9.53 -11.82
CA ILE A 12 -2.76 -9.97 -13.22
C ILE A 12 -4.10 -9.58 -13.85
N HIS A 13 -5.15 -9.45 -13.06
CA HIS A 13 -6.51 -9.26 -13.56
C HIS A 13 -7.18 -8.02 -12.96
N PRO A 14 -6.78 -6.81 -13.38
CA PRO A 14 -7.38 -5.57 -12.88
C PRO A 14 -8.89 -5.49 -13.16
N LYS A 15 -9.37 -6.20 -14.18
CA LYS A 15 -10.81 -6.33 -14.50
C LYS A 15 -11.60 -7.14 -13.46
N LYS A 16 -10.96 -8.04 -12.70
CA LYS A 16 -11.59 -8.84 -11.64
C LYS A 16 -11.70 -8.07 -10.31
N LEU A 17 -11.03 -6.92 -10.17
CA LEU A 17 -11.09 -6.10 -8.96
C LEU A 17 -12.53 -5.74 -8.57
N ALA A 18 -13.41 -5.52 -9.57
CA ALA A 18 -14.82 -5.25 -9.34
C ALA A 18 -15.59 -6.39 -8.66
N ALA A 19 -15.15 -7.65 -8.80
CA ALA A 19 -15.75 -8.80 -8.14
C ALA A 19 -15.43 -8.81 -6.63
N TYR A 20 -14.29 -8.24 -6.22
CA TYR A 20 -13.85 -8.21 -4.82
C TYR A 20 -14.66 -7.28 -3.92
N ARG A 21 -15.55 -6.46 -4.48
CA ARG A 21 -16.54 -5.71 -3.70
C ARG A 21 -17.45 -6.62 -2.86
N LEU A 22 -17.65 -7.87 -3.27
CA LEU A 22 -18.52 -8.86 -2.63
C LEU A 22 -17.79 -9.68 -1.56
N LEU A 23 -16.46 -9.55 -1.42
CA LEU A 23 -15.72 -10.25 -0.39
C LEU A 23 -16.14 -9.79 1.02
N PRO A 24 -16.10 -10.70 2.02
CA PRO A 24 -16.32 -10.32 3.41
C PRO A 24 -15.21 -9.40 3.88
N ILE A 25 -15.56 -8.39 4.68
CA ILE A 25 -14.63 -7.33 5.09
C ILE A 25 -13.39 -7.88 5.82
N GLY A 26 -13.56 -8.94 6.63
CA GLY A 26 -12.46 -9.57 7.36
C GLY A 26 -11.36 -10.10 6.42
N LYS A 27 -11.71 -10.66 5.26
CA LYS A 27 -10.70 -11.16 4.30
C LYS A 27 -9.94 -10.03 3.62
N VAL A 28 -10.60 -8.90 3.40
CA VAL A 28 -9.96 -7.70 2.82
C VAL A 28 -8.98 -7.12 3.83
N ILE A 29 -9.40 -6.96 5.08
CA ILE A 29 -8.54 -6.45 6.15
C ILE A 29 -7.33 -7.37 6.39
N GLN A 30 -7.54 -8.69 6.46
CA GLN A 30 -6.44 -9.66 6.59
C GLN A 30 -5.44 -9.56 5.44
N TYR A 31 -5.93 -9.39 4.20
CA TYR A 31 -5.06 -9.18 3.05
C TYR A 31 -4.25 -7.87 3.18
N THR A 32 -4.89 -6.77 3.58
CA THR A 32 -4.20 -5.49 3.81
C THR A 32 -3.09 -5.64 4.84
N PHE A 33 -3.35 -6.30 5.98
CA PHE A 33 -2.34 -6.52 7.01
C PHE A 33 -1.18 -7.39 6.53
N LEU A 34 -1.44 -8.43 5.73
CA LEU A 34 -0.38 -9.24 5.13
C LEU A 34 0.50 -8.37 4.21
N LEU A 35 -0.12 -7.56 3.36
CA LEU A 35 0.59 -6.66 2.46
C LEU A 35 1.42 -5.61 3.22
N ILE A 36 0.86 -5.00 4.26
CA ILE A 36 1.57 -4.09 5.17
C ILE A 36 2.76 -4.79 5.82
N THR A 37 2.60 -6.04 6.26
CA THR A 37 3.69 -6.81 6.87
C THR A 37 4.84 -6.99 5.89
N VAL A 38 4.55 -7.35 4.63
CA VAL A 38 5.58 -7.49 3.59
C VAL A 38 6.32 -6.18 3.36
N VAL A 39 5.59 -5.07 3.22
CA VAL A 39 6.18 -3.73 3.05
C VAL A 39 7.04 -3.37 4.25
N THR A 40 6.54 -3.60 5.47
CA THR A 40 7.26 -3.26 6.70
C THR A 40 8.56 -4.05 6.82
N VAL A 41 8.52 -5.36 6.55
CA VAL A 41 9.73 -6.21 6.57
C VAL A 41 10.76 -5.70 5.56
N PHE A 42 10.30 -5.32 4.36
CA PHE A 42 11.17 -4.80 3.33
C PHE A 42 11.79 -3.45 3.69
N SER A 43 10.97 -2.49 4.14
CA SER A 43 11.43 -1.17 4.58
C SER A 43 12.35 -1.26 5.79
N PHE A 44 12.09 -2.19 6.72
CA PHE A 44 12.96 -2.46 7.85
C PHE A 44 14.32 -3.03 7.40
N GLY A 45 14.32 -3.96 6.44
CA GLY A 45 15.56 -4.47 5.83
C GLY A 45 16.40 -3.33 5.22
N ARG A 46 15.76 -2.41 4.49
CA ARG A 46 16.42 -1.21 3.95
C ARG A 46 16.97 -0.30 5.04
N PHE A 47 16.20 -0.04 6.08
CA PHE A 47 16.65 0.75 7.23
C PHE A 47 17.92 0.14 7.86
N THR A 48 17.93 -1.17 8.11
CA THR A 48 19.13 -1.84 8.66
C THR A 48 20.33 -1.81 7.71
N ALA A 49 20.11 -1.94 6.40
CA ALA A 49 21.17 -1.86 5.41
C ALA A 49 21.73 -0.43 5.27
N GLY A 50 20.88 0.60 5.29
CA GLY A 50 21.30 2.00 5.26
C GLY A 50 22.20 2.36 6.45
N LEU A 51 21.83 1.91 7.65
CA LEU A 51 22.66 2.08 8.86
C LEU A 51 24.05 1.44 8.76
N SER A 52 24.24 0.44 7.89
CA SER A 52 25.52 -0.26 7.70
C SER A 52 26.39 0.31 6.59
N VAL A 53 25.83 1.12 5.69
CA VAL A 53 26.54 1.63 4.49
C VAL A 53 27.04 3.07 4.70
N ASP A 54 26.35 3.88 5.51
CA ASP A 54 26.78 5.25 5.86
C ASP A 54 27.93 5.31 6.89
N THR A 55 28.43 4.15 7.36
CA THR A 55 29.56 4.06 8.30
C THR A 55 30.94 4.01 7.62
N LEU A 56 31.01 4.14 6.28
CA LEU A 56 32.27 4.05 5.54
C LEU A 56 33.02 5.39 5.36
N ASP A 57 32.36 6.52 5.64
CA ASP A 57 33.00 7.82 5.67
C ASP A 57 32.67 8.55 6.97
N MET A 58 33.72 8.96 7.69
CA MET A 58 33.81 9.95 8.78
C MET A 58 34.31 9.37 10.11
N ASN A 59 35.60 9.58 10.36
CA ASN A 59 36.28 9.55 11.68
C ASN A 59 35.61 10.40 12.79
N SER A 60 34.45 10.99 12.53
CA SER A 60 33.69 11.90 13.40
C SER A 60 32.50 11.21 14.10
N LEU A 61 32.14 9.98 13.73
CA LEU A 61 30.93 9.29 14.21
C LEU A 61 31.20 8.11 15.16
N ASN A 62 32.46 7.78 15.46
CA ASN A 62 32.83 6.61 16.27
C ASN A 62 32.06 6.50 17.61
N GLY A 63 31.86 7.63 18.30
CA GLY A 63 31.09 7.64 19.54
C GLY A 63 29.61 7.28 19.34
N ILE A 64 28.96 7.81 18.30
CA ILE A 64 27.54 7.53 18.01
C ILE A 64 27.36 6.06 17.60
N THR A 65 28.29 5.52 16.82
CA THR A 65 28.28 4.11 16.41
C THR A 65 28.37 3.17 17.62
N GLU A 66 29.23 3.48 18.60
CA GLU A 66 29.37 2.70 19.84
C GLU A 66 28.10 2.75 20.71
N TYR A 67 27.46 3.91 20.84
CA TYR A 67 26.17 4.03 21.52
C TYR A 67 25.05 3.25 20.81
N ILE A 68 24.98 3.32 19.47
CA ILE A 68 24.01 2.55 18.69
C ILE A 68 24.26 1.06 18.91
N GLU A 69 25.51 0.61 18.89
CA GLU A 69 25.88 -0.78 19.14
C GLU A 69 25.42 -1.31 20.50
N GLY A 70 25.61 -0.52 21.56
CA GLY A 70 25.12 -0.88 22.89
C GLY A 70 23.60 -1.02 22.99
N VAL A 71 22.83 -0.38 22.10
CA VAL A 71 21.36 -0.31 22.17
C VAL A 71 20.67 -1.04 21.00
N LYS A 72 21.42 -1.61 20.04
CA LYS A 72 20.89 -2.33 18.86
C LYS A 72 19.75 -3.30 19.21
N TRP A 73 19.91 -4.06 20.31
CA TRP A 73 18.94 -5.05 20.78
C TRP A 73 17.55 -4.46 21.08
N VAL A 74 17.49 -3.24 21.64
CA VAL A 74 16.22 -2.56 21.95
C VAL A 74 15.75 -1.72 20.76
N LEU A 75 16.68 -1.06 20.08
CA LEU A 75 16.39 -0.15 18.98
C LEU A 75 15.65 -0.85 17.83
N TYR A 76 16.14 -2.01 17.40
CA TYR A 76 15.57 -2.75 16.26
C TYR A 76 14.12 -3.23 16.46
N PRO A 77 13.77 -3.96 17.53
CA PRO A 77 12.38 -4.40 17.73
C PRO A 77 11.43 -3.22 17.93
N VAL A 78 11.84 -2.17 18.66
CA VAL A 78 11.03 -0.97 18.83
C VAL A 78 10.79 -0.29 17.49
N THR A 79 11.83 -0.14 16.67
CA THR A 79 11.73 0.48 15.35
C THR A 79 10.83 -0.33 14.43
N PHE A 80 10.94 -1.66 14.43
CA PHE A 80 10.07 -2.52 13.62
C PHE A 80 8.60 -2.39 14.01
N ILE A 81 8.28 -2.41 15.31
CA ILE A 81 6.89 -2.26 15.79
C ILE A 81 6.35 -0.87 15.44
N MET A 82 7.12 0.18 15.69
CA MET A 82 6.71 1.55 15.35
C MET A 82 6.50 1.70 13.85
N LEU A 83 7.42 1.19 13.03
CA LEU A 83 7.31 1.20 11.58
C LEU A 83 6.05 0.48 11.12
N PHE A 84 5.74 -0.69 11.69
CA PHE A 84 4.53 -1.45 11.36
C PHE A 84 3.25 -0.66 11.67
N VAL A 85 3.17 -0.04 12.85
CA VAL A 85 2.00 0.74 13.30
C VAL A 85 1.79 1.96 12.40
N PHE A 86 2.85 2.74 12.15
CA PHE A 86 2.76 3.91 11.27
C PHE A 86 2.42 3.52 9.83
N THR A 87 3.05 2.47 9.30
CA THR A 87 2.78 1.98 7.94
C THR A 87 1.33 1.53 7.80
N THR A 88 0.79 0.84 8.81
CA THR A 88 -0.63 0.48 8.87
C THR A 88 -1.51 1.73 8.83
N MET A 89 -1.27 2.69 9.72
CA MET A 89 -2.06 3.91 9.81
C MET A 89 -2.08 4.68 8.47
N LEU A 90 -0.91 4.84 7.85
CA LEU A 90 -0.77 5.56 6.58
C LEU A 90 -1.47 4.84 5.43
N ILE A 91 -1.28 3.52 5.27
CA ILE A 91 -1.91 2.76 4.19
C ILE A 91 -3.44 2.75 4.36
N PHE A 92 -3.96 2.58 5.58
CA PHE A 92 -5.40 2.67 5.82
C PHE A 92 -5.96 4.05 5.51
N ALA A 93 -5.27 5.12 5.91
CA ALA A 93 -5.66 6.49 5.58
C ALA A 93 -5.66 6.73 4.06
N GLN A 94 -4.64 6.25 3.34
CA GLN A 94 -4.59 6.35 1.89
C GLN A 94 -5.78 5.61 1.26
N ILE A 95 -6.04 4.34 1.61
CA ILE A 95 -7.18 3.58 1.08
C ILE A 95 -8.50 4.34 1.31
N ALA A 96 -8.67 4.94 2.50
CA ALA A 96 -9.87 5.71 2.81
C ALA A 96 -10.03 6.96 1.91
N LEU A 97 -8.94 7.68 1.65
CA LEU A 97 -8.93 8.85 0.76
C LEU A 97 -9.22 8.46 -0.69
N TYR A 98 -8.59 7.41 -1.21
CA TYR A 98 -8.85 6.91 -2.57
C TYR A 98 -10.27 6.34 -2.71
N ALA A 99 -10.81 5.72 -1.67
CA ALA A 99 -12.19 5.24 -1.67
C ALA A 99 -13.20 6.40 -1.72
N LEU A 100 -12.90 7.50 -1.04
CA LEU A 100 -13.70 8.73 -1.11
C LEU A 100 -13.67 9.31 -2.52
N ALA A 101 -12.48 9.47 -3.11
CA ALA A 101 -12.32 9.89 -4.50
C ALA A 101 -13.06 8.95 -5.47
N GLY A 102 -12.99 7.64 -5.24
CA GLY A 102 -13.71 6.63 -6.02
C GLY A 102 -15.23 6.77 -5.94
N LEU A 103 -15.78 7.23 -4.82
CA LEU A 103 -17.22 7.49 -4.67
C LEU A 103 -17.66 8.67 -5.55
N LEU A 104 -16.86 9.74 -5.59
CA LEU A 104 -17.11 10.87 -6.49
C LEU A 104 -17.12 10.42 -7.96
N ILE A 105 -16.13 9.62 -8.35
CA ILE A 105 -16.03 9.04 -9.70
C ILE A 105 -17.25 8.14 -10.01
N LEU A 106 -17.67 7.30 -9.05
CA LEU A 106 -18.81 6.41 -9.22
C LEU A 106 -20.11 7.18 -9.50
N ASN A 107 -20.33 8.30 -8.80
CA ASN A 107 -21.48 9.18 -9.00
C ASN A 107 -21.48 9.80 -10.40
N VAL A 108 -20.32 10.28 -10.87
CA VAL A 108 -20.16 10.81 -12.24
C VAL A 108 -20.47 9.73 -13.28
N MET A 109 -20.07 8.49 -13.03
CA MET A 109 -20.30 7.36 -13.95
C MET A 109 -21.73 6.77 -13.90
N LYS A 110 -22.62 7.27 -13.04
CA LYS A 110 -23.98 6.76 -12.82
C LYS A 110 -24.01 5.24 -12.56
N ARG A 111 -23.06 4.75 -11.76
CA ARG A 111 -22.95 3.33 -11.37
C ARG A 111 -23.39 3.11 -9.92
N ARG A 112 -23.86 1.91 -9.59
CA ARG A 112 -24.31 1.54 -8.24
C ARG A 112 -23.13 1.07 -7.39
N GLY A 113 -23.05 1.58 -6.17
CA GLY A 113 -22.04 1.20 -5.19
C GLY A 113 -22.09 2.12 -3.98
N GLU A 114 -21.68 1.59 -2.83
CA GLU A 114 -21.58 2.33 -1.58
C GLU A 114 -20.10 2.43 -1.18
N TYR A 115 -19.78 3.33 -0.25
CA TYR A 115 -18.43 3.53 0.27
C TYR A 115 -17.74 2.21 0.66
N ARG A 116 -18.44 1.31 1.36
CA ARG A 116 -17.92 -0.02 1.75
C ARG A 116 -17.46 -0.88 0.57
N HIS A 117 -18.13 -0.78 -0.57
CA HIS A 117 -17.79 -1.56 -1.76
C HIS A 117 -16.56 -0.97 -2.45
N ILE A 118 -16.50 0.36 -2.53
CA ILE A 118 -15.39 1.07 -3.14
C ILE A 118 -14.12 0.88 -2.30
N TRP A 119 -14.23 0.99 -0.97
CA TRP A 119 -13.11 0.76 -0.05
C TRP A 119 -12.46 -0.60 -0.28
N ARG A 120 -13.26 -1.67 -0.39
CA ARG A 120 -12.75 -3.02 -0.68
C ARG A 120 -12.02 -3.08 -2.02
N THR A 121 -12.56 -2.45 -3.07
CA THR A 121 -11.90 -2.44 -4.38
C THR A 121 -10.63 -1.60 -4.41
N THR A 122 -10.61 -0.50 -3.66
CA THR A 122 -9.44 0.37 -3.52
C THR A 122 -8.27 -0.36 -2.88
N THR A 123 -8.52 -1.17 -1.84
CA THR A 123 -7.48 -2.00 -1.21
C THR A 123 -6.70 -2.84 -2.23
N PHE A 124 -7.41 -3.51 -3.14
CA PHE A 124 -6.77 -4.34 -4.17
C PHE A 124 -6.18 -3.53 -5.32
N ALA A 125 -6.78 -2.39 -5.69
CA ALA A 125 -6.18 -1.49 -6.70
C ALA A 125 -4.84 -0.90 -6.23
N MET A 126 -4.68 -0.72 -4.91
CA MET A 126 -3.48 -0.13 -4.31
C MET A 126 -2.30 -1.08 -4.23
N THR A 127 -2.52 -2.40 -4.32
CA THR A 127 -1.47 -3.43 -4.30
C THR A 127 -0.31 -3.10 -5.23
N TRP A 128 -0.63 -2.67 -6.45
CA TRP A 128 0.38 -2.45 -7.49
C TRP A 128 1.18 -1.17 -7.27
N ALA A 129 0.53 -0.12 -6.77
CA ALA A 129 1.22 1.09 -6.34
C ALA A 129 2.15 0.85 -5.16
N ILE A 130 1.72 0.05 -4.17
CA ILE A 130 2.55 -0.26 -3.01
C ILE A 130 3.78 -1.07 -3.41
N LEU A 131 3.64 -2.07 -4.29
CA LEU A 131 4.78 -2.85 -4.76
C LEU A 131 5.78 -2.03 -5.58
N ILE A 132 5.29 -1.13 -6.43
CA ILE A 132 6.14 -0.23 -7.20
C ILE A 132 6.87 0.74 -6.26
N SER A 133 6.15 1.34 -5.30
CA SER A 133 6.76 2.22 -4.31
C SER A 133 7.83 1.50 -3.49
N MET A 134 7.56 0.25 -3.07
CA MET A 134 8.51 -0.58 -2.36
C MET A 134 9.77 -0.87 -3.20
N LEU A 135 9.61 -1.33 -4.45
CA LEU A 135 10.75 -1.64 -5.33
C LEU A 135 11.56 -0.40 -5.72
N SER A 136 10.93 0.77 -5.73
CA SER A 136 11.56 2.02 -6.12
C SER A 136 12.69 2.46 -5.18
N ASP A 137 12.69 1.98 -3.93
CA ASP A 137 13.73 2.28 -2.94
C ASP A 137 15.14 1.78 -3.35
N TYR A 138 15.23 0.94 -4.40
CA TYR A 138 16.47 0.44 -4.97
C TYR A 138 16.89 1.19 -6.23
N LEU A 139 16.00 2.01 -6.79
CA LEU A 139 16.25 2.77 -8.00
C LEU A 139 16.68 4.18 -7.62
N PRO A 140 17.67 4.79 -8.30
CA PRO A 140 18.08 6.17 -8.09
C PRO A 140 17.08 7.14 -8.75
N ILE A 141 15.80 7.02 -8.43
CA ILE A 141 14.71 7.83 -8.97
C ILE A 141 14.17 8.73 -7.86
N ASN A 142 13.80 9.96 -8.19
CA ASN A 142 13.20 10.88 -7.23
C ASN A 142 11.88 10.31 -6.67
N SER A 143 11.78 10.24 -5.34
CA SER A 143 10.62 9.72 -4.60
C SER A 143 9.31 10.43 -4.95
N THR A 144 9.36 11.71 -5.32
CA THR A 144 8.19 12.48 -5.77
C THR A 144 7.62 11.93 -7.06
N ILE A 145 8.48 11.58 -8.03
CA ILE A 145 8.07 11.05 -9.34
C ILE A 145 7.38 9.70 -9.15
N ILE A 146 7.95 8.82 -8.31
CA ILE A 146 7.38 7.52 -8.00
C ILE A 146 6.02 7.66 -7.31
N SER A 147 5.90 8.60 -6.37
CA SER A 147 4.65 8.85 -5.63
C SER A 147 3.53 9.31 -6.56
N VAL A 148 3.84 10.24 -7.48
CA VAL A 148 2.90 10.72 -8.51
C VAL A 148 2.50 9.56 -9.43
N PHE A 149 3.46 8.78 -9.91
CA PHE A 149 3.18 7.63 -10.77
C PHE A 149 2.29 6.59 -10.06
N SER A 150 2.59 6.27 -8.81
CA SER A 150 1.80 5.36 -7.97
C SER A 150 0.37 5.85 -7.76
N LEU A 151 0.19 7.16 -7.57
CA LEU A 151 -1.13 7.80 -7.51
C LEU A 151 -1.90 7.64 -8.82
N PHE A 152 -1.30 7.97 -9.96
CA PHE A 152 -1.95 7.79 -11.26
C PHE A 152 -2.33 6.34 -11.53
N LEU A 153 -1.45 5.41 -11.15
CA LEU A 153 -1.66 3.98 -11.32
C LEU A 153 -2.83 3.46 -10.48
N THR A 154 -2.92 3.83 -9.19
CA THR A 154 -4.07 3.45 -8.34
C THR A 154 -5.38 4.01 -8.86
N VAL A 155 -5.42 5.30 -9.23
CA VAL A 155 -6.63 5.95 -9.75
C VAL A 155 -7.07 5.29 -11.05
N THR A 156 -6.14 4.98 -11.95
CA THR A 156 -6.45 4.30 -13.22
C THR A 156 -7.03 2.91 -12.98
N LEU A 157 -6.42 2.10 -12.11
CA LEU A 157 -6.92 0.77 -11.76
C LEU A 157 -8.31 0.82 -11.11
N LEU A 158 -8.51 1.81 -10.23
CA LEU A 158 -9.79 2.04 -9.58
C LEU A 158 -10.86 2.42 -10.60
N ILE A 159 -10.60 3.35 -11.52
CA ILE A 159 -11.53 3.72 -12.60
C ILE A 159 -11.89 2.48 -13.43
N VAL A 160 -10.90 1.69 -13.86
CA VAL A 160 -11.14 0.45 -14.63
C VAL A 160 -12.04 -0.51 -13.85
N ALA A 161 -11.83 -0.68 -12.55
CA ALA A 161 -12.69 -1.51 -11.71
C ALA A 161 -14.13 -0.95 -11.61
N LEU A 162 -14.28 0.36 -11.42
CA LEU A 162 -15.59 1.02 -11.32
C LEU A 162 -16.39 0.95 -12.62
N THR A 163 -15.75 0.94 -13.80
CA THR A 163 -16.48 0.75 -15.08
C THR A 163 -17.28 -0.56 -15.15
N LYS A 164 -16.86 -1.57 -14.37
CA LYS A 164 -17.49 -2.89 -14.30
C LYS A 164 -18.58 -2.99 -13.23
N TYR A 165 -18.83 -1.92 -12.47
CA TYR A 165 -19.95 -1.88 -11.52
C TYR A 165 -21.29 -1.86 -12.26
N PRO A 166 -22.37 -2.40 -11.66
CA PRO A 166 -23.70 -2.39 -12.26
C PRO A 166 -24.17 -0.95 -12.50
N LYS A 167 -24.83 -0.71 -13.62
CA LYS A 167 -25.44 0.58 -13.94
C LYS A 167 -26.56 0.90 -12.95
N GLN A 168 -26.73 2.17 -12.62
CA GLN A 168 -27.95 2.61 -11.95
C GLN A 168 -29.15 2.38 -12.88
N PRO A 169 -30.32 2.02 -12.34
CA PRO A 169 -31.54 1.96 -13.12
C PRO A 169 -31.78 3.36 -13.67
N ILE A 170 -32.30 3.43 -14.88
CA ILE A 170 -32.76 4.69 -15.43
C ILE A 170 -33.95 5.09 -14.55
N THR A 171 -33.75 6.11 -13.70
CA THR A 171 -34.88 6.76 -13.03
C THR A 171 -35.72 7.36 -14.14
N LYS A 172 -36.89 6.77 -14.40
CA LYS A 172 -37.91 7.34 -15.28
C LYS A 172 -38.46 8.62 -14.66
#